data_AF-A0A971UHF8-F1
#
_entry.id   AF-A0A971UHF8-F1
#
_cell.length_a   1.000
_cell.length_b   1.000
_cell.length_c   1.000
_cell.angle_alpha   90.00
_cell.angle_beta   90.00
_cell.angle_gamma   90.00
#
_symmetry.space_group_name_H-M   'P 1'
#
loop_
_entity.id
_entity.type
_entity.pdbx_description
1 polymer ?
#
loop_
_entity_poly.entity_id
_entity_poly.type
_entity_poly.pdbx_seq_one_letter_code
_entity_poly.pdbx_strand_id
1 'polypeptide(L)'
;MQQILIEKPYRFIPPYRGRWWPTLIRDANLNGLWLRRAQGVEEYELRNVTHLTRSLQAGHGILLTPNHSRLADPLVMGWLAREARCLVYAMASWHLFNSGRFTAWAIRRMGGFSVYREGVDRQAINVAIEVLETAARPLVIFPEGAVSRTNDRLQALLDGVAFVARAAAKRRAKAVRGGRVVVHPVAIKYLFGGDLDVTADPVLTEIEQRLSWQPQKQLPTDQRIAKVGLALLSLKELEYLGRTSADPLADRMQRLIDRLLCPLEEEWLGAPAPGAVIPRVKVLRMKIMPDMVRGSLAEAERQRRWRQLSDIYLAQQISNYPPNYLRHPTVERLLETIERYEEDLTDRVRVHGHLKAIIDVGPPIPVSPERDRHATVDPLMAEIERQLQGMLDRLAGESRIYSAPTSPAAAH
;
A
#
# COMPACT_ATOMS: atom_id res chain seq x y z
N MET A 1 16.34 -10.54 -2.23
CA MET A 1 16.21 -9.08 -2.22
C MET A 1 15.40 -8.73 -3.44
N GLN A 2 14.12 -8.43 -3.25
CA GLN A 2 13.24 -8.00 -4.33
C GLN A 2 13.97 -6.97 -5.23
N GLN A 3 13.95 -7.18 -6.56
CA GLN A 3 14.43 -6.21 -7.55
C GLN A 3 13.44 -5.02 -7.63
N ILE A 4 13.22 -4.32 -6.52
CA ILE A 4 12.31 -3.17 -6.43
C ILE A 4 12.92 -1.96 -7.11
N LEU A 5 14.23 -1.96 -7.33
CA LEU A 5 15.01 -0.84 -7.84
C LEU A 5 15.32 -1.08 -9.31
N ILE A 6 14.64 -0.33 -10.17
CA ILE A 6 14.91 -0.34 -11.60
C ILE A 6 15.89 0.78 -11.92
N GLU A 7 17.13 0.42 -12.25
CA GLU A 7 18.20 1.32 -12.68
C GLU A 7 18.00 1.83 -14.13
N LYS A 8 16.79 1.75 -14.68
CA LYS A 8 16.49 2.28 -16.01
C LYS A 8 16.09 3.76 -15.91
N PRO A 9 16.41 4.59 -16.92
CA PRO A 9 15.97 5.98 -16.92
C PRO A 9 14.46 6.05 -17.04
N TYR A 10 13.85 6.84 -16.16
CA TYR A 10 12.40 7.01 -16.14
C TYR A 10 11.89 7.56 -17.48
N ARG A 11 10.90 6.88 -18.06
CA ARG A 11 10.14 7.36 -19.23
C ARG A 11 8.66 7.38 -18.88
N PHE A 12 8.07 8.57 -18.90
CA PHE A 12 6.65 8.75 -18.66
C PHE A 12 5.80 7.99 -19.69
N ILE A 13 4.82 7.26 -19.20
CA ILE A 13 3.85 6.49 -19.97
C ILE A 13 2.48 7.14 -19.74
N PRO A 14 1.92 7.84 -20.74
CA PRO A 14 0.66 8.55 -20.60
C PRO A 14 -0.53 7.58 -20.53
N PRO A 15 -1.65 8.02 -19.92
CA PRO A 15 -2.87 7.23 -19.82
C PRO A 15 -3.47 6.98 -21.19
N TYR A 16 -4.14 5.83 -21.35
CA TYR A 16 -4.94 5.57 -22.55
C TYR A 16 -6.27 6.35 -22.47
N ARG A 17 -6.42 7.36 -23.33
CA ARG A 17 -7.60 8.25 -23.35
C ARG A 17 -8.85 7.63 -24.01
N GLY A 18 -8.69 6.57 -24.81
CA GLY A 18 -9.82 5.89 -25.44
C GLY A 18 -10.73 5.17 -24.43
N ARG A 19 -12.00 4.96 -24.79
CA ARG A 19 -13.01 4.36 -23.90
C ARG A 19 -13.24 2.87 -24.15
N TRP A 20 -13.00 2.39 -25.37
CA TRP A 20 -13.35 1.04 -25.80
C TRP A 20 -12.74 -0.06 -24.92
N TRP A 21 -11.40 -0.08 -24.77
CA TRP A 21 -10.72 -1.07 -23.93
C TRP A 21 -11.12 -1.02 -22.45
N PRO A 22 -11.06 0.14 -21.76
CA PRO A 22 -11.52 0.22 -20.37
C PRO A 22 -12.96 -0.24 -20.17
N THR A 23 -13.86 0.14 -21.08
CA THR A 23 -15.28 -0.27 -21.05
C THR A 23 -15.42 -1.77 -21.19
N LEU A 24 -14.73 -2.38 -22.18
CA LEU A 24 -14.76 -3.83 -22.37
C LEU A 24 -14.25 -4.58 -21.13
N ILE A 25 -13.13 -4.15 -20.55
CA ILE A 25 -12.54 -4.78 -19.36
C ILE A 25 -13.51 -4.71 -18.17
N ARG A 26 -14.12 -3.55 -17.95
CA ARG A 26 -15.10 -3.28 -16.88
C ARG A 26 -16.38 -4.11 -17.07
N ASP A 27 -16.96 -4.09 -18.27
CA ASP A 27 -18.27 -4.69 -18.57
C ASP A 27 -18.18 -6.22 -18.68
N ALA A 28 -17.05 -6.77 -19.12
CA ALA A 28 -16.77 -8.20 -19.10
C ALA A 28 -16.22 -8.71 -17.74
N ASN A 29 -16.03 -7.84 -16.75
CA ASN A 29 -15.48 -8.19 -15.42
C ASN A 29 -14.15 -8.97 -15.51
N LEU A 30 -13.28 -8.62 -16.47
CA LEU A 30 -12.01 -9.33 -16.67
C LEU A 30 -11.06 -9.15 -15.48
N ASN A 31 -11.14 -7.99 -14.81
CA ASN A 31 -10.42 -7.74 -13.57
C ASN A 31 -10.85 -8.71 -12.46
N GLY A 32 -12.16 -9.02 -12.33
CA GLY A 32 -12.66 -9.97 -11.35
C GLY A 32 -12.17 -11.40 -11.60
N LEU A 33 -12.15 -11.85 -12.85
CA LEU A 33 -11.60 -13.16 -13.22
C LEU A 33 -10.11 -13.27 -12.89
N TRP A 34 -9.35 -12.19 -13.15
CA TRP A 34 -7.94 -12.14 -12.79
C TRP A 34 -7.73 -12.10 -11.28
N LEU A 35 -8.49 -11.29 -10.54
CA LEU A 35 -8.44 -11.18 -9.08
C LEU A 35 -8.64 -12.53 -8.40
N ARG A 36 -9.64 -13.30 -8.84
CA ARG A 36 -9.89 -14.64 -8.33
C ARG A 36 -8.70 -15.58 -8.56
N ARG A 37 -8.15 -15.61 -9.77
CA ARG A 37 -7.06 -16.54 -10.13
C ARG A 37 -5.69 -16.15 -9.59
N ALA A 38 -5.38 -14.86 -9.58
CA ALA A 38 -4.04 -14.35 -9.31
C ALA A 38 -3.87 -13.77 -7.91
N GLN A 39 -4.96 -13.42 -7.22
CA GLN A 39 -4.92 -12.78 -5.90
C GLN A 39 -5.84 -13.45 -4.87
N GLY A 40 -6.61 -14.48 -5.26
CA GLY A 40 -7.50 -15.20 -4.34
C GLY A 40 -8.69 -14.38 -3.83
N VAL A 41 -9.00 -13.25 -4.47
CA VAL A 41 -10.16 -12.42 -4.15
C VAL A 41 -11.36 -12.91 -4.94
N GLU A 42 -12.23 -13.65 -4.26
CA GLU A 42 -13.33 -14.41 -4.84
C GLU A 42 -14.67 -13.68 -4.76
N GLU A 43 -14.85 -12.90 -3.69
CA GLU A 43 -16.09 -12.19 -3.41
C GLU A 43 -15.83 -10.70 -3.21
N TYR A 44 -16.87 -9.89 -3.42
CA TYR A 44 -16.82 -8.48 -3.12
C TYR A 44 -18.17 -7.94 -2.67
N GLU A 45 -18.11 -6.84 -1.91
CA GLU A 45 -19.26 -6.08 -1.46
C GLU A 45 -18.98 -4.60 -1.67
N LEU A 46 -19.96 -3.88 -2.22
CA LEU A 46 -19.85 -2.45 -2.46
C LEU A 46 -20.80 -1.70 -1.53
N ARG A 47 -20.28 -0.72 -0.79
CA ARG A 47 -21.06 0.10 0.14
C ARG A 47 -20.99 1.57 -0.26
N ASN A 48 -22.10 2.26 -0.06
CA ASN A 48 -22.21 3.71 -0.22
C ASN A 48 -21.77 4.27 -1.58
N VAL A 49 -21.87 3.47 -2.65
CA VAL A 49 -21.54 3.85 -4.03
C VAL A 49 -22.31 5.10 -4.49
N THR A 50 -23.46 5.36 -3.86
CA THR A 50 -24.28 6.56 -4.08
C THR A 50 -23.53 7.87 -3.84
N HIS A 51 -22.55 7.91 -2.94
CA HIS A 51 -21.70 9.09 -2.76
C HIS A 51 -20.91 9.41 -4.03
N LEU A 52 -20.31 8.40 -4.65
CA LEU A 52 -19.58 8.55 -5.91
C LEU A 52 -20.53 8.91 -7.06
N THR A 53 -21.67 8.22 -7.19
CA THR A 53 -22.59 8.47 -8.32
C THR A 53 -23.22 9.87 -8.26
N ARG A 54 -23.51 10.40 -7.08
CA ARG A 54 -23.96 11.81 -6.92
C ARG A 54 -22.90 12.80 -7.37
N SER A 55 -21.64 12.60 -7.00
CA SER A 55 -20.53 13.45 -7.47
C SER A 55 -20.31 13.37 -8.98
N LEU A 56 -20.49 12.17 -9.56
CA LEU A 56 -20.45 11.96 -11.01
C LEU A 56 -21.59 12.72 -11.72
N GLN A 57 -22.82 12.62 -11.22
CA GLN A 57 -23.99 13.32 -11.75
C GLN A 57 -23.86 14.84 -11.65
N ALA A 58 -23.26 15.34 -10.57
CA ALA A 58 -22.96 16.75 -10.38
C ALA A 58 -21.82 17.26 -11.29
N GLY A 59 -21.17 16.38 -12.06
CA GLY A 59 -20.07 16.74 -12.94
C GLY A 59 -18.84 17.25 -12.19
N HIS A 60 -18.59 16.79 -10.96
CA HIS A 60 -17.40 17.19 -10.22
C HIS A 60 -16.13 16.51 -10.77
N GLY A 61 -14.97 17.16 -10.62
CA GLY A 61 -13.69 16.46 -10.68
C GLY A 61 -13.56 15.57 -9.46
N ILE A 62 -13.30 14.28 -9.66
CA ILE A 62 -13.36 13.29 -8.56
C ILE A 62 -11.99 12.64 -8.36
N LEU A 63 -11.47 12.76 -7.15
CA LEU A 63 -10.30 12.04 -6.68
C LEU A 63 -10.75 10.95 -5.70
N LEU A 64 -10.42 9.70 -5.99
CA LEU A 64 -10.62 8.55 -5.11
C LEU A 64 -9.32 8.29 -4.36
N THR A 65 -9.38 8.23 -3.03
CA THR A 65 -8.22 7.99 -2.16
C THR A 65 -8.42 6.72 -1.33
N PRO A 66 -8.21 5.54 -1.94
CA PRO A 66 -8.31 4.26 -1.24
C PRO A 66 -7.11 3.98 -0.33
N ASN A 67 -7.29 3.22 0.75
CA ASN A 67 -6.15 2.59 1.45
C ASN A 67 -5.50 1.52 0.56
N HIS A 68 -4.24 1.17 0.86
CA HIS A 68 -3.41 0.28 0.05
C HIS A 68 -2.85 -0.90 0.86
N SER A 69 -3.72 -1.85 1.22
CA SER A 69 -3.31 -3.02 2.00
C SER A 69 -2.78 -4.18 1.14
N ARG A 70 -3.22 -4.33 -0.13
CA ARG A 70 -2.83 -5.46 -1.00
C ARG A 70 -2.47 -5.00 -2.41
N LEU A 71 -1.70 -5.83 -3.12
CA LEU A 71 -1.41 -5.61 -4.55
C LEU A 71 -2.66 -5.67 -5.44
N ALA A 72 -3.74 -6.28 -4.93
CA ALA A 72 -5.03 -6.40 -5.59
C ALA A 72 -5.83 -5.09 -5.64
N ASP A 73 -5.57 -4.13 -4.73
CA ASP A 73 -6.43 -2.96 -4.51
C ASP A 73 -6.73 -2.15 -5.79
N PRO A 74 -5.75 -1.87 -6.69
CA PRO A 74 -6.03 -1.11 -7.91
C PRO A 74 -7.05 -1.80 -8.83
N LEU A 75 -7.10 -3.14 -8.82
CA LEU A 75 -8.01 -3.91 -9.66
C LEU A 75 -9.37 -4.14 -9.00
N VAL A 76 -9.41 -4.16 -7.68
CA VAL A 76 -10.64 -4.20 -6.88
C VAL A 76 -11.46 -2.92 -7.11
N MET A 77 -10.81 -1.77 -7.32
CA MET A 77 -11.46 -0.53 -7.76
C MET A 77 -12.21 -0.65 -9.10
N GLY A 78 -11.89 -1.67 -9.92
CA GLY A 78 -12.63 -1.98 -11.14
C GLY A 78 -14.08 -2.41 -10.88
N TRP A 79 -14.36 -3.08 -9.76
CA TRP A 79 -15.73 -3.41 -9.35
C TRP A 79 -16.53 -2.16 -8.97
N LEU A 80 -15.91 -1.23 -8.24
CA LEU A 80 -16.52 0.05 -7.94
C LEU A 80 -16.82 0.85 -9.22
N ALA A 81 -15.87 0.89 -10.17
CA ALA A 81 -16.06 1.59 -11.43
C ALA A 81 -17.18 0.99 -12.28
N ARG A 82 -17.34 -0.35 -12.26
CA ARG A 82 -18.43 -1.07 -12.90
C ARG A 82 -19.79 -0.66 -12.32
N GLU A 83 -19.93 -0.71 -11.00
CA GLU A 83 -21.18 -0.38 -10.30
C GLU A 83 -21.55 1.09 -10.47
N ALA A 84 -20.59 2.00 -10.32
CA ALA A 84 -20.79 3.44 -10.56
C ALA A 84 -20.92 3.80 -12.06
N ARG A 85 -20.85 2.80 -12.96
CA ARG A 85 -20.90 2.93 -14.42
C ARG A 85 -19.93 3.96 -15.00
N CYS A 86 -18.79 4.14 -14.35
CA CYS A 86 -17.75 5.08 -14.76
C CYS A 86 -16.51 4.36 -15.30
N LEU A 87 -15.53 5.13 -15.77
CA LEU A 87 -14.18 4.68 -16.08
C LEU A 87 -13.23 5.47 -15.20
N VAL A 88 -12.13 4.87 -14.75
CA VAL A 88 -11.16 5.53 -13.88
C VAL A 88 -9.80 5.71 -14.57
N TYR A 89 -9.04 6.69 -14.12
CA TYR A 89 -7.59 6.72 -14.30
C TYR A 89 -6.93 6.37 -12.97
N ALA A 90 -5.75 5.77 -13.01
CA ALA A 90 -4.98 5.45 -11.81
C ALA A 90 -3.50 5.76 -12.01
N MET A 91 -2.86 6.25 -10.95
CA MET A 91 -1.40 6.39 -10.92
C MET A 91 -0.76 5.06 -10.52
N ALA A 92 0.17 4.56 -11.33
CA ALA A 92 0.87 3.33 -11.07
C ALA A 92 2.40 3.55 -11.11
N SER A 93 3.12 2.95 -10.16
CA SER A 93 4.58 3.01 -10.13
C SER A 93 5.16 2.57 -11.47
N TRP A 94 6.13 3.33 -12.00
CA TRP A 94 6.81 3.00 -13.25
C TRP A 94 7.42 1.59 -13.26
N HIS A 95 7.76 1.07 -12.08
CA HIS A 95 8.27 -0.29 -11.90
C HIS A 95 7.32 -1.35 -12.48
N LEU A 96 6.00 -1.17 -12.33
CA LEU A 96 4.99 -2.10 -12.84
C LEU A 96 4.92 -2.13 -14.37
N PHE A 97 5.27 -1.02 -15.03
CA PHE A 97 5.32 -0.96 -16.49
C PHE A 97 6.58 -1.63 -17.06
N ASN A 98 7.53 -2.01 -16.20
CA ASN A 98 8.76 -2.70 -16.58
C ASN A 98 8.71 -4.21 -16.26
N SER A 99 7.65 -4.70 -15.61
CA SER A 99 7.48 -6.13 -15.27
C SER A 99 7.12 -7.02 -16.47
N GLY A 100 6.84 -6.43 -17.65
CA GLY A 100 6.55 -7.16 -18.87
C GLY A 100 5.68 -6.38 -19.85
N ARG A 101 5.76 -6.71 -21.15
CA ARG A 101 5.03 -6.01 -22.22
C ARG A 101 3.51 -6.11 -22.05
N PHE A 102 3.01 -7.29 -21.67
CA PHE A 102 1.58 -7.51 -21.46
C PHE A 102 1.06 -6.73 -20.25
N THR A 103 1.76 -6.79 -19.10
CA THR A 103 1.41 -6.04 -17.89
C THR A 103 1.38 -4.55 -18.15
N ALA A 104 2.41 -4.00 -18.81
CA ALA A 104 2.46 -2.58 -19.18
C ALA A 104 1.30 -2.19 -20.11
N TRP A 105 0.99 -3.02 -21.10
CA TRP A 105 -0.16 -2.81 -21.98
C TRP A 105 -1.48 -2.83 -21.19
N ALA A 106 -1.70 -3.84 -20.34
CA ALA A 106 -2.92 -4.03 -19.57
C ALA A 106 -3.16 -2.85 -18.61
N ILE A 107 -2.14 -2.45 -17.84
CA ILE A 107 -2.21 -1.28 -16.95
C ILE A 107 -2.66 -0.04 -17.71
N ARG A 108 -2.05 0.25 -18.88
CA ARG A 108 -2.46 1.39 -19.71
C ARG A 108 -3.90 1.27 -20.18
N ARG A 109 -4.31 0.09 -20.67
CA ARG A 109 -5.68 -0.14 -21.18
C ARG A 109 -6.75 -0.07 -20.10
N MET A 110 -6.39 -0.29 -18.84
CA MET A 110 -7.28 -0.10 -17.69
C MET A 110 -7.33 1.35 -17.18
N GLY A 111 -6.56 2.27 -17.77
CA GLY A 111 -6.50 3.69 -17.36
C GLY A 111 -5.31 4.03 -16.46
N GLY A 112 -4.37 3.12 -16.26
CA GLY A 112 -3.13 3.40 -15.55
C GLY A 112 -2.17 4.29 -16.34
N PHE A 113 -1.50 5.21 -15.65
CA PHE A 113 -0.35 5.95 -16.17
C PHE A 113 0.81 5.94 -15.18
N SER A 114 2.03 6.08 -15.69
CA SER A 114 3.22 5.90 -14.84
C SER A 114 3.46 7.10 -13.94
N VAL A 115 3.98 6.83 -12.74
CA VAL A 115 4.59 7.82 -11.86
C VAL A 115 5.97 7.35 -11.43
N TYR A 116 6.94 8.26 -11.40
CA TYR A 116 8.24 8.05 -10.78
C TYR A 116 8.17 8.38 -9.28
N ARG A 117 8.40 7.38 -8.42
CA ARG A 117 8.26 7.55 -6.95
C ARG A 117 9.53 8.08 -6.30
N GLU A 118 10.67 7.91 -6.97
CA GLU A 118 12.02 8.20 -6.49
C GLU A 118 12.47 9.62 -6.87
N GLY A 119 11.57 10.46 -7.38
CA GLY A 119 11.85 11.85 -7.74
C GLY A 119 10.59 12.67 -8.00
N VAL A 120 10.78 13.89 -8.48
CA VAL A 120 9.67 14.81 -8.79
C VAL A 120 9.19 14.59 -10.23
N ASP A 121 8.09 13.85 -10.38
CA ASP A 121 7.48 13.58 -11.68
C ASP A 121 6.47 14.67 -12.09
N ARG A 122 6.99 15.78 -12.62
CA ARG A 122 6.15 16.90 -13.07
C ARG A 122 5.15 16.49 -14.16
N GLN A 123 5.48 15.51 -15.00
CA GLN A 123 4.59 15.08 -16.08
C GLN A 123 3.39 14.31 -15.53
N ALA A 124 3.62 13.32 -14.65
CA ALA A 124 2.53 12.59 -14.01
C ALA A 124 1.64 13.50 -13.15
N ILE A 125 2.24 14.43 -12.40
CA ILE A 125 1.51 15.42 -11.61
C ILE A 125 0.61 16.29 -12.50
N ASN A 126 1.14 16.81 -13.61
CA ASN A 126 0.35 17.63 -14.53
C ASN A 126 -0.81 16.86 -15.16
N VAL A 127 -0.61 15.59 -15.54
CA VAL A 127 -1.68 14.73 -16.05
C VAL A 127 -2.74 14.46 -14.98
N ALA A 128 -2.33 14.22 -13.73
CA ALA A 128 -3.27 14.04 -12.63
C ALA A 128 -4.14 15.30 -12.40
N ILE A 129 -3.51 16.48 -12.44
CA ILE A 129 -4.22 17.77 -12.35
C ILE A 129 -5.20 17.94 -13.52
N GLU A 130 -4.76 17.68 -14.75
CA GLU A 130 -5.58 17.79 -15.96
C GLU A 130 -6.79 16.84 -15.93
N VAL A 131 -6.61 15.61 -15.45
CA VAL A 131 -7.70 14.63 -15.30
C VAL A 131 -8.80 15.16 -14.38
N LEU A 132 -8.42 15.69 -13.22
CA LEU A 132 -9.37 16.25 -12.25
C LEU A 132 -9.97 17.57 -12.74
N GLU A 133 -9.17 18.39 -13.43
CA GLU A 133 -9.61 19.65 -14.03
C GLU A 133 -10.69 19.42 -15.09
N THR A 134 -10.48 18.47 -16.00
CA THR A 134 -11.44 18.14 -17.06
C THR A 134 -12.65 17.37 -16.57
N ALA A 135 -12.52 16.66 -15.43
CA ALA A 135 -13.54 15.79 -14.85
C ALA A 135 -14.05 14.70 -15.81
N ALA A 136 -13.24 14.28 -16.78
CA ALA A 136 -13.64 13.26 -17.76
C ALA A 136 -13.81 11.86 -17.14
N ARG A 137 -13.00 11.56 -16.11
CA ARG A 137 -12.97 10.28 -15.37
C ARG A 137 -12.47 10.55 -13.95
N PRO A 138 -13.00 9.86 -12.93
CA PRO A 138 -12.37 9.85 -11.61
C PRO A 138 -10.91 9.41 -11.68
N LEU A 139 -10.08 10.00 -10.82
CA LEU A 139 -8.68 9.63 -10.63
C LEU A 139 -8.51 8.84 -9.34
N VAL A 140 -7.80 7.73 -9.38
CA VAL A 140 -7.43 6.94 -8.20
C VAL A 140 -5.98 7.24 -7.83
N ILE A 141 -5.76 7.67 -6.59
CA ILE A 141 -4.42 7.81 -5.99
C ILE A 141 -4.45 7.17 -4.60
N PHE A 142 -3.57 6.20 -4.37
CA PHE A 142 -3.36 5.61 -3.05
C PHE A 142 -2.49 6.56 -2.21
N PRO A 143 -3.04 7.20 -1.17
CA PRO A 143 -2.33 8.24 -0.40
C PRO A 143 -1.18 7.68 0.43
N GLU A 144 -1.16 6.38 0.76
CA GLU A 144 -0.06 5.72 1.49
C GLU A 144 1.22 5.58 0.65
N GLY A 145 1.10 5.51 -0.69
CA GLY A 145 2.25 5.44 -1.62
C GLY A 145 3.01 4.11 -1.68
N ALA A 146 2.74 3.19 -0.77
CA ALA A 146 3.24 1.82 -0.74
C ALA A 146 2.14 0.86 -0.24
N VAL A 147 2.30 -0.43 -0.52
CA VAL A 147 1.44 -1.47 0.04
C VAL A 147 1.84 -1.70 1.49
N SER A 148 0.90 -1.58 2.41
CA SER A 148 1.15 -1.72 3.85
C SER A 148 1.08 -3.17 4.35
N ARG A 149 0.33 -4.04 3.65
CA ARG A 149 -0.06 -5.38 4.13
C ARG A 149 -0.73 -5.32 5.51
N THR A 150 -1.40 -4.21 5.82
CA THR A 150 -2.22 -4.03 7.01
C THR A 150 -3.58 -3.51 6.61
N ASN A 151 -4.59 -4.32 6.90
CA ASN A 151 -5.95 -4.13 6.43
C ASN A 151 -6.76 -3.18 7.32
N ASP A 152 -6.35 -3.02 8.59
CA ASP A 152 -7.06 -2.19 9.57
C ASP A 152 -6.34 -0.87 9.89
N ARG A 153 -5.09 -0.72 9.46
CA ARG A 153 -4.24 0.41 9.86
C ARG A 153 -3.65 1.10 8.65
N LEU A 154 -3.87 2.41 8.57
CA LEU A 154 -3.22 3.25 7.59
C LEU A 154 -1.75 3.51 7.94
N GLN A 155 -0.92 3.58 6.92
CA GLN A 155 0.36 4.24 7.00
C GLN A 155 0.21 5.77 6.94
N ALA A 156 1.29 6.48 7.24
CA ALA A 156 1.33 7.93 7.08
C ALA A 156 1.03 8.32 5.63
N LEU A 157 0.03 9.18 5.44
CA LEU A 157 -0.39 9.62 4.12
C LEU A 157 0.60 10.63 3.53
N LEU A 158 0.76 10.61 2.20
CA LEU A 158 1.66 11.49 1.47
C LEU A 158 0.92 12.76 0.98
N ASP A 159 1.47 13.93 1.28
CA ASP A 159 0.88 15.25 0.95
C ASP A 159 0.69 15.54 -0.55
N GLY A 160 1.31 14.75 -1.44
CA GLY A 160 1.20 14.91 -2.89
C GLY A 160 -0.25 14.88 -3.39
N VAL A 161 -1.14 14.19 -2.67
CA VAL A 161 -2.57 14.08 -2.97
C VAL A 161 -3.26 15.44 -2.84
N ALA A 162 -3.05 16.15 -1.73
CA ALA A 162 -3.65 17.47 -1.51
C ALA A 162 -3.14 18.50 -2.52
N PHE A 163 -1.85 18.46 -2.87
CA PHE A 163 -1.30 19.33 -3.91
C PHE A 163 -2.01 19.17 -5.25
N VAL A 164 -2.16 17.93 -5.73
CA VAL A 164 -2.84 17.61 -6.99
C VAL A 164 -4.30 18.06 -6.94
N ALA A 165 -5.01 17.73 -5.85
CA ALA A 165 -6.41 18.07 -5.68
C ALA A 165 -6.66 19.59 -5.70
N ARG A 166 -5.90 20.37 -4.92
CA ARG A 166 -6.06 21.84 -4.83
C ARG A 166 -5.68 22.52 -6.13
N ALA A 167 -4.60 22.09 -6.78
CA ALA A 167 -4.20 22.63 -8.08
C ALA A 167 -5.27 22.40 -9.14
N ALA A 168 -5.88 21.22 -9.18
CA ALA A 168 -7.00 20.91 -10.06
C ALA A 168 -8.25 21.74 -9.73
N ALA A 169 -8.59 21.87 -8.44
CA ALA A 169 -9.72 22.69 -7.99
C ALA A 169 -9.60 24.15 -8.44
N LYS A 170 -8.39 24.73 -8.29
CA LYS A 170 -8.09 26.09 -8.73
C LYS A 170 -8.23 26.27 -10.25
N ARG A 171 -7.75 25.31 -11.05
CA ARG A 171 -7.89 25.38 -12.52
C ARG A 171 -9.34 25.19 -12.96
N ARG A 172 -10.03 24.20 -12.39
CA ARG A 172 -11.43 23.90 -12.72
C ARG A 172 -12.37 25.04 -12.38
N ALA A 173 -12.20 25.68 -11.23
CA ALA A 173 -13.01 26.83 -10.83
C ALA A 173 -12.90 28.02 -11.81
N LYS A 174 -11.78 28.15 -12.51
CA LYS A 174 -11.58 29.16 -13.58
C LYS A 174 -12.16 28.71 -14.91
N ALA A 175 -12.02 27.43 -15.26
CA ALA A 175 -12.43 26.89 -16.55
C ALA A 175 -13.94 26.64 -16.67
N VAL A 176 -14.60 26.28 -15.55
CA VAL A 176 -16.02 25.92 -15.52
C VAL A 176 -16.70 26.66 -14.37
N ARG A 177 -17.72 27.47 -14.67
CA ARG A 177 -18.49 28.20 -13.65
C ARG A 177 -19.14 27.20 -12.68
N GLY A 178 -18.81 27.31 -11.40
CA GLY A 178 -19.29 26.37 -10.37
C GLY A 178 -18.61 25.00 -10.40
N GLY A 179 -17.56 24.80 -11.22
CA GLY A 179 -16.81 23.56 -11.29
C GLY A 179 -16.06 23.27 -9.99
N ARG A 180 -16.37 22.13 -9.36
CA ARG A 180 -15.75 21.68 -8.10
C ARG A 180 -14.90 20.45 -8.30
N VAL A 181 -13.93 20.26 -7.41
CA VAL A 181 -13.21 19.00 -7.22
C VAL A 181 -13.57 18.49 -5.83
N VAL A 182 -13.84 17.18 -5.73
CA VAL A 182 -14.13 16.48 -4.47
C VAL A 182 -13.23 15.28 -4.31
N VAL A 183 -12.88 14.95 -3.07
CA VAL A 183 -12.17 13.72 -2.72
C VAL A 183 -13.14 12.75 -2.07
N HIS A 184 -13.13 11.49 -2.48
CA HIS A 184 -13.80 10.41 -1.76
C HIS A 184 -12.74 9.47 -1.17
N PRO A 185 -12.63 9.39 0.16
CA PRO A 185 -11.96 8.26 0.82
C PRO A 185 -12.65 6.96 0.42
N VAL A 186 -11.88 5.89 0.18
CA VAL A 186 -12.45 4.58 -0.15
C VAL A 186 -11.80 3.52 0.73
N ALA A 187 -12.54 2.99 1.71
CA ALA A 187 -12.02 1.93 2.56
C ALA A 187 -12.18 0.58 1.85
N ILE A 188 -11.06 -0.12 1.69
CA ILE A 188 -10.96 -1.47 1.17
C ILE A 188 -10.56 -2.35 2.35
N LYS A 189 -11.49 -3.22 2.77
CA LYS A 189 -11.28 -4.23 3.82
C LYS A 189 -11.36 -5.61 3.19
N TYR A 190 -10.38 -6.45 3.45
CA TYR A 190 -10.44 -7.88 3.11
C TYR A 190 -10.92 -8.70 4.30
N LEU A 191 -11.78 -9.69 4.06
CA LEU A 191 -12.16 -10.73 5.02
C LEU A 191 -11.72 -12.08 4.47
N PHE A 192 -11.23 -12.96 5.35
CA PHE A 192 -10.80 -14.30 4.94
C PHE A 192 -11.81 -15.35 5.40
N GLY A 193 -12.47 -15.98 4.42
CA GLY A 193 -13.49 -17.01 4.66
C GLY A 193 -12.94 -18.42 4.86
N GLY A 194 -11.63 -18.63 4.73
CA GLY A 194 -11.00 -19.94 4.89
C GLY A 194 -10.73 -20.34 6.35
N ASP A 195 -10.19 -21.54 6.50
CA ASP A 195 -9.64 -22.04 7.76
C ASP A 195 -8.18 -21.55 7.90
N LEU A 196 -7.92 -20.73 8.93
CA LEU A 196 -6.60 -20.15 9.15
C LEU A 196 -5.57 -21.22 9.49
N ASP A 197 -5.91 -22.19 10.33
CA ASP A 197 -4.96 -23.19 10.82
C ASP A 197 -4.49 -24.08 9.68
N VAL A 198 -5.42 -24.52 8.82
CA VAL A 198 -5.11 -25.28 7.60
C VAL A 198 -4.27 -24.46 6.61
N THR A 199 -4.62 -23.18 6.46
CA THR A 199 -3.95 -22.29 5.49
C THR A 199 -2.54 -21.90 5.96
N ALA A 200 -2.35 -21.68 7.26
CA ALA A 200 -1.12 -21.22 7.87
C ALA A 200 -0.10 -22.34 8.09
N ASP A 201 -0.54 -23.57 8.41
CA ASP A 201 0.35 -24.68 8.75
C ASP A 201 1.47 -24.94 7.74
N PRO A 202 1.22 -25.05 6.41
CA PRO A 202 2.29 -25.29 5.46
C PRO A 202 3.29 -24.12 5.41
N VAL A 203 2.81 -22.87 5.48
CA VAL A 203 3.67 -21.68 5.44
C VAL A 203 4.55 -21.61 6.67
N LEU A 204 3.96 -21.76 7.85
CA LEU A 204 4.69 -21.72 9.12
C LEU A 204 5.69 -22.87 9.22
N THR A 205 5.31 -24.07 8.76
CA THR A 205 6.21 -25.24 8.74
C THR A 205 7.43 -24.97 7.86
N GLU A 206 7.23 -24.41 6.66
CA GLU A 206 8.35 -24.05 5.76
C GLU A 206 9.24 -22.96 6.36
N ILE A 207 8.66 -21.94 7.01
CA ILE A 207 9.43 -20.88 7.70
C ILE A 207 10.23 -21.45 8.87
N GLU A 208 9.61 -22.28 9.71
CA GLU A 208 10.27 -22.94 10.84
C GLU A 208 11.45 -23.80 10.38
N GLN A 209 11.28 -24.59 9.31
CA GLN A 209 12.36 -25.37 8.72
C GLN A 209 13.48 -24.49 8.16
N ARG A 210 13.14 -23.36 7.51
CA ARG A 210 14.13 -22.39 7.03
C ARG A 210 14.92 -21.74 8.17
N LEU A 211 14.31 -21.61 9.34
CA LEU A 211 14.98 -21.18 10.59
C LEU A 211 15.75 -22.32 11.27
N SER A 212 15.87 -23.49 10.64
CA SER A 212 16.49 -24.71 11.17
C SER A 212 15.79 -25.28 12.42
N TRP A 213 14.50 -25.01 12.58
CA TRP A 213 13.70 -25.53 13.68
C TRP A 213 12.96 -26.81 13.27
N GLN A 214 12.62 -27.63 14.26
CA GLN A 214 11.57 -28.64 14.09
C GLN A 214 10.21 -27.95 13.96
N PRO A 215 9.31 -28.43 13.08
CA PRO A 215 7.97 -27.85 12.96
C PRO A 215 7.25 -27.79 14.32
N GLN A 216 6.76 -26.63 14.71
CA GLN A 216 6.21 -26.38 16.05
C GLN A 216 4.70 -26.68 16.11
N LYS A 217 4.25 -27.78 15.49
CA LYS A 217 2.83 -28.11 15.31
C LYS A 217 2.07 -28.39 16.62
N GLN A 218 2.80 -28.63 17.71
CA GLN A 218 2.23 -28.74 19.06
C GLN A 218 1.72 -27.40 19.61
N LEU A 219 2.15 -26.27 19.03
CA LEU A 219 1.71 -24.94 19.43
C LEU A 219 0.52 -24.49 18.57
N PRO A 220 -0.44 -23.75 19.15
CA PRO A 220 -1.45 -23.02 18.40
C PRO A 220 -0.84 -22.07 17.34
N THR A 221 -1.57 -21.81 16.26
CA THR A 221 -1.11 -21.02 15.11
C THR A 221 -0.66 -19.61 15.50
N ASP A 222 -1.41 -18.91 16.34
CA ASP A 222 -1.05 -17.58 16.86
C ASP A 222 0.27 -17.58 17.64
N GLN A 223 0.52 -18.63 18.45
CA GLN A 223 1.77 -18.78 19.18
C GLN A 223 2.95 -19.08 18.24
N ARG A 224 2.75 -19.91 17.21
CA ARG A 224 3.75 -20.15 16.16
C ARG A 224 4.12 -18.86 15.44
N ILE A 225 3.13 -18.06 15.04
CA ILE A 225 3.31 -16.75 14.40
C ILE A 225 4.13 -15.81 15.29
N ALA A 226 3.79 -15.70 16.58
CA ALA A 226 4.50 -14.85 17.52
C ALA A 226 5.96 -15.31 17.69
N LYS A 227 6.18 -16.62 17.84
CA LYS A 227 7.52 -17.21 18.00
C LYS A 227 8.40 -16.99 16.78
N VAL A 228 7.86 -17.21 15.57
CA VAL A 228 8.54 -16.93 14.30
C VAL A 228 8.88 -15.44 14.18
N GLY A 229 7.93 -14.54 14.46
CA GLY A 229 8.16 -13.10 14.39
C GLY A 229 9.29 -12.62 15.29
N LEU A 230 9.31 -13.09 16.54
CA LEU A 230 10.37 -12.78 17.48
C LEU A 230 11.73 -13.31 17.02
N ALA A 231 11.78 -14.50 16.41
CA ALA A 231 13.01 -15.06 15.86
C ALA A 231 13.53 -14.22 14.69
N LEU A 232 12.67 -13.88 13.73
CA LEU A 232 13.04 -13.05 12.58
C LEU A 232 13.58 -11.69 13.00
N LEU A 233 12.93 -11.02 13.96
CA LEU A 233 13.44 -9.77 14.53
C LEU A 233 14.79 -9.98 15.22
N SER A 234 14.92 -11.01 16.05
CA SER A 234 16.15 -11.28 16.81
C SER A 234 17.34 -11.57 15.89
N LEU A 235 17.12 -12.25 14.77
CA LEU A 235 18.15 -12.47 13.76
C LEU A 235 18.63 -11.14 13.14
N LYS A 236 17.71 -10.20 12.86
CA LYS A 236 18.06 -8.87 12.37
C LYS A 236 18.74 -8.01 13.43
N GLU A 237 18.34 -8.12 14.69
CA GLU A 237 19.08 -7.47 15.79
C GLU A 237 20.51 -8.01 15.90
N LEU A 238 20.73 -9.32 15.80
CA LEU A 238 22.08 -9.89 15.79
C LEU A 238 22.91 -9.39 14.60
N GLU A 239 22.32 -9.33 13.40
CA GLU A 239 22.97 -8.86 12.17
C GLU A 239 23.42 -7.38 12.27
N TYR A 240 22.55 -6.48 12.74
CA TYR A 240 22.78 -5.03 12.69
C TYR A 240 23.22 -4.39 14.02
N LEU A 241 22.91 -5.03 15.15
CA LEU A 241 23.21 -4.55 16.52
C LEU A 241 24.20 -5.46 17.26
N GLY A 242 24.48 -6.67 16.76
CA GLY A 242 25.38 -7.64 17.40
C GLY A 242 24.81 -8.31 18.66
N ARG A 243 23.57 -8.01 19.05
CA ARG A 243 22.91 -8.54 20.25
C ARG A 243 21.40 -8.54 20.08
N THR A 244 20.72 -9.45 20.76
CA THR A 244 19.25 -9.43 20.89
C THR A 244 18.83 -8.61 22.11
N SER A 245 17.54 -8.31 22.20
CA SER A 245 16.95 -7.56 23.31
C SER A 245 15.69 -8.25 23.85
N ALA A 246 15.48 -8.12 25.17
CA ALA A 246 14.25 -8.55 25.85
C ALA A 246 13.21 -7.41 26.05
N ASP A 247 13.56 -6.18 25.68
CA ASP A 247 12.68 -5.01 25.76
C ASP A 247 11.35 -5.19 24.99
N PRO A 248 10.35 -4.33 25.24
CA PRO A 248 9.10 -4.31 24.48
C PRO A 248 9.34 -4.29 22.97
N LEU A 249 8.49 -5.02 22.23
CA LEU A 249 8.61 -5.19 20.78
C LEU A 249 8.73 -3.86 20.02
N ALA A 250 7.93 -2.86 20.41
CA ALA A 250 7.96 -1.53 19.80
C ALA A 250 9.34 -0.87 19.90
N ASP A 251 9.97 -0.94 21.08
CA ASP A 251 11.28 -0.32 21.33
C ASP A 251 12.39 -1.05 20.57
N ARG A 252 12.32 -2.38 20.54
CA ARG A 252 13.23 -3.23 19.75
C ARG A 252 13.20 -2.87 18.27
N MET A 253 12.00 -2.80 17.71
CA MET A 253 11.79 -2.43 16.30
C MET A 253 12.26 -1.00 16.01
N GLN A 254 11.92 -0.03 16.87
CA GLN A 254 12.29 1.37 16.67
C GLN A 254 13.82 1.54 16.70
N ARG A 255 14.51 0.90 17.64
CA ARG A 255 15.98 0.94 17.69
C ARG A 255 16.62 0.34 16.44
N LEU A 256 16.09 -0.75 15.92
CA LEU A 256 16.60 -1.35 14.69
C LEU A 256 16.36 -0.42 13.48
N ILE A 257 15.16 0.19 13.38
CA ILE A 257 14.86 1.19 12.35
C ILE A 257 15.83 2.37 12.44
N ASP A 258 16.05 2.93 13.63
CA ASP A 258 16.93 4.09 13.80
C ASP A 258 18.40 3.73 13.55
N ARG A 259 18.83 2.51 13.89
CA ARG A 259 20.17 2.01 13.53
C ARG A 259 20.40 1.99 12.02
N LEU A 260 19.37 1.63 11.25
CA LEU A 260 19.40 1.55 9.79
C LEU A 260 19.32 2.94 9.13
N LEU A 261 18.46 3.82 9.65
CA LEU A 261 18.14 5.10 8.99
C LEU A 261 19.00 6.28 9.46
N CYS A 262 19.21 6.46 10.76
CA CYS A 262 19.87 7.68 11.28
C CYS A 262 21.26 7.92 10.69
N PRO A 263 22.14 6.90 10.50
CA PRO A 263 23.43 7.12 9.84
C PRO A 263 23.30 7.61 8.39
N LEU A 264 22.29 7.14 7.67
CA LEU A 264 22.03 7.54 6.29
C LEU A 264 21.42 8.95 6.23
N GLU A 265 20.59 9.31 7.20
CA GLU A 265 20.02 10.65 7.32
C GLU A 265 21.10 11.68 7.65
N GLU A 266 22.02 11.36 8.56
CA GLU A 266 23.20 12.18 8.84
C GLU A 266 24.02 12.40 7.55
N GLU A 267 24.31 11.32 6.82
CA GLU A 267 25.12 11.40 5.60
C GLU A 267 24.43 12.18 4.46
N TRP A 268 23.17 11.88 4.17
CA TRP A 268 22.48 12.37 2.97
C TRP A 268 21.66 13.64 3.19
N LEU A 269 21.26 13.91 4.44
CA LEU A 269 20.39 15.01 4.84
C LEU A 269 21.03 15.96 5.85
N GLY A 270 22.12 15.55 6.52
CA GLY A 270 22.87 16.35 7.49
C GLY A 270 22.32 16.30 8.92
N ALA A 271 21.25 15.56 9.17
CA ALA A 271 20.69 15.29 10.50
C ALA A 271 19.67 14.14 10.44
N PRO A 272 19.42 13.41 11.54
CA PRO A 272 18.35 12.43 11.61
C PRO A 272 16.98 13.09 11.44
N ALA A 273 16.10 12.43 10.68
CA ALA A 273 14.75 12.94 10.42
C ALA A 273 13.76 12.34 11.44
N PRO A 274 12.96 13.16 12.14
CA PRO A 274 11.95 12.67 13.06
C PRO A 274 10.71 12.15 12.31
N GLY A 275 9.90 11.34 13.00
CA GLY A 275 8.57 10.95 12.55
C GLY A 275 8.50 9.59 11.85
N ALA A 276 7.48 9.43 11.00
CA ALA A 276 7.15 8.14 10.39
C ALA A 276 8.22 7.66 9.41
N VAL A 277 8.41 6.34 9.35
CA VAL A 277 9.46 5.69 8.54
C VAL A 277 9.28 5.92 7.03
N ILE A 278 8.05 5.87 6.52
CA ILE A 278 7.78 5.99 5.07
C ILE A 278 8.25 7.34 4.49
N PRO A 279 7.92 8.51 5.09
CA PRO A 279 8.51 9.78 4.70
C PRO A 279 10.04 9.81 4.75
N ARG A 280 10.66 9.30 5.83
CA ARG A 280 12.12 9.22 6.00
C ARG A 280 12.79 8.44 4.86
N VAL A 281 12.29 7.23 4.60
CA VAL A 281 12.69 6.35 3.51
C VAL A 281 12.57 7.04 2.14
N LYS A 282 11.44 7.71 1.89
CA LYS A 282 11.20 8.42 0.62
C LYS A 282 12.24 9.51 0.37
N VAL A 283 12.54 10.33 1.37
CA VAL A 283 13.50 11.44 1.25
C VAL A 283 14.92 10.91 0.97
N LEU A 284 15.35 9.86 1.69
CA LEU A 284 16.64 9.21 1.44
C LEU A 284 16.73 8.65 0.01
N ARG A 285 15.70 7.93 -0.45
CA ARG A 285 15.67 7.38 -1.81
C ARG A 285 15.79 8.47 -2.88
N MET A 286 15.14 9.62 -2.68
CA MET A 286 15.24 10.77 -3.60
C MET A 286 16.65 11.37 -3.67
N LYS A 287 17.50 11.17 -2.66
CA LYS A 287 18.90 11.62 -2.64
C LYS A 287 19.85 10.57 -3.24
N ILE A 288 19.66 9.30 -2.89
CA ILE A 288 20.58 8.21 -3.25
C ILE A 288 20.41 7.77 -4.71
N MET A 289 19.15 7.63 -5.16
CA MET A 289 18.80 7.00 -6.45
C MET A 289 19.21 7.74 -7.73
N PRO A 290 19.12 9.08 -7.82
CA PRO A 290 19.30 9.77 -9.09
C PRO A 290 20.65 9.49 -9.77
N ASP A 291 21.76 9.43 -9.02
CA ASP A 291 23.08 9.13 -9.60
C ASP A 291 23.21 7.66 -10.02
N MET A 292 22.58 6.75 -9.29
CA MET A 292 22.59 5.32 -9.63
C MET A 292 21.91 5.07 -10.97
N VAL A 293 20.76 5.73 -11.20
CA VAL A 293 20.02 5.64 -12.47
C VAL A 293 20.77 6.31 -13.63
N ARG A 294 21.56 7.37 -13.35
CA ARG A 294 22.41 8.01 -14.37
C ARG A 294 23.57 7.11 -14.84
N GLY A 295 23.95 6.10 -14.05
CA GLY A 295 25.04 5.18 -14.39
C GLY A 295 26.43 5.83 -14.37
N SER A 296 26.59 6.98 -13.71
CA SER A 296 27.85 7.73 -13.67
C SER A 296 28.71 7.43 -12.43
N LEU A 297 28.37 6.41 -11.66
CA LEU A 297 29.05 6.06 -10.42
C LEU A 297 30.12 5.00 -10.64
N ALA A 298 31.24 5.11 -9.93
CA ALA A 298 32.21 4.02 -9.81
C ALA A 298 31.55 2.80 -9.14
N GLU A 299 31.95 1.58 -9.53
CA GLU A 299 31.31 0.35 -9.06
C GLU A 299 31.34 0.18 -7.53
N ALA A 300 32.43 0.59 -6.88
CA ALA A 300 32.53 0.53 -5.41
C ALA A 300 31.48 1.43 -4.72
N GLU A 301 31.28 2.65 -5.23
CA GLU A 301 30.27 3.58 -4.71
C GLU A 301 28.86 3.10 -5.06
N ARG A 302 28.68 2.50 -6.24
CA ARG A 302 27.42 1.86 -6.63
C ARG A 302 27.05 0.74 -5.65
N GLN A 303 27.97 -0.16 -5.33
CA GLN A 303 27.76 -1.24 -4.36
C GLN A 303 27.51 -0.72 -2.94
N ARG A 304 28.17 0.37 -2.55
CA ARG A 304 27.92 1.05 -1.27
C ARG A 304 26.50 1.58 -1.19
N ARG A 305 26.02 2.31 -2.20
CA ARG A 305 24.63 2.82 -2.24
C ARG A 305 23.59 1.70 -2.30
N TRP A 306 23.88 0.59 -2.97
CA TRP A 306 23.03 -0.60 -2.95
C TRP A 306 22.82 -1.16 -1.53
N ARG A 307 23.88 -1.20 -0.72
CA ARG A 307 23.78 -1.58 0.70
C ARG A 307 22.91 -0.59 1.48
N GLN A 308 23.13 0.72 1.31
CA GLN A 308 22.29 1.75 1.94
C GLN A 308 20.81 1.60 1.56
N LEU A 309 20.50 1.28 0.29
CA LEU A 309 19.14 1.03 -0.16
C LEU A 309 18.53 -0.24 0.43
N SER A 310 19.36 -1.25 0.72
CA SER A 310 18.94 -2.46 1.42
C SER A 310 18.56 -2.16 2.87
N ASP A 311 19.34 -1.31 3.55
CA ASP A 311 19.05 -0.87 4.93
C ASP A 311 17.75 -0.07 4.98
N ILE A 312 17.56 0.85 4.02
CA ILE A 312 16.33 1.64 3.86
C ILE A 312 15.12 0.72 3.63
N TYR A 313 15.28 -0.31 2.80
CA TYR A 313 14.21 -1.27 2.52
C TYR A 313 13.86 -2.10 3.75
N LEU A 314 14.87 -2.58 4.49
CA LEU A 314 14.68 -3.33 5.73
C LEU A 314 13.96 -2.47 6.79
N ALA A 315 14.35 -1.21 6.95
CA ALA A 315 13.67 -0.29 7.86
C ALA A 315 12.18 -0.12 7.49
N GLN A 316 11.88 0.01 6.19
CA GLN A 316 10.51 0.04 5.70
C GLN A 316 9.76 -1.27 6.03
N GLN A 317 10.35 -2.44 5.76
CA GLN A 317 9.75 -3.75 6.08
C GLN A 317 9.41 -3.87 7.57
N ILE A 318 10.36 -3.53 8.45
CA ILE A 318 10.15 -3.55 9.90
C ILE A 318 9.00 -2.62 10.27
N SER A 319 8.99 -1.39 9.75
CA SER A 319 7.95 -0.40 10.08
C SER A 319 6.54 -0.82 9.68
N ASN A 320 6.43 -1.71 8.70
CA ASN A 320 5.14 -2.20 8.28
C ASN A 320 4.51 -3.07 9.38
N TYR A 321 5.26 -3.68 10.32
CA TYR A 321 4.73 -4.60 11.35
C TYR A 321 4.26 -3.81 12.58
N PRO A 322 2.97 -3.44 12.72
CA PRO A 322 2.60 -2.55 13.81
C PRO A 322 2.69 -3.32 15.15
N PRO A 323 3.42 -2.83 16.18
CA PRO A 323 3.72 -3.62 17.38
C PRO A 323 2.50 -4.18 18.12
N ASN A 324 1.37 -3.47 18.06
CA ASN A 324 0.12 -3.85 18.72
C ASN A 324 -0.89 -4.53 17.80
N TYR A 325 -0.52 -4.83 16.55
CA TYR A 325 -1.47 -5.35 15.55
C TYR A 325 -2.09 -6.69 15.96
N LEU A 326 -1.29 -7.56 16.59
CA LEU A 326 -1.73 -8.86 17.06
C LEU A 326 -2.28 -8.88 18.50
N ARG A 327 -2.43 -7.72 19.16
CA ARG A 327 -3.01 -7.66 20.51
C ARG A 327 -4.46 -8.16 20.56
N HIS A 328 -5.20 -7.93 19.47
CA HIS A 328 -6.52 -8.51 19.22
C HIS A 328 -6.43 -9.29 17.90
N PRO A 329 -6.02 -10.57 17.96
CA PRO A 329 -5.73 -11.34 16.76
C PRO A 329 -7.05 -11.70 16.06
N THR A 330 -7.29 -11.09 14.92
CA THR A 330 -8.30 -11.56 13.97
C THR A 330 -7.65 -12.54 13.00
N VAL A 331 -8.48 -13.35 12.35
CA VAL A 331 -8.03 -14.27 11.32
C VAL A 331 -7.23 -13.55 10.22
N GLU A 332 -7.70 -12.37 9.79
CA GLU A 332 -7.02 -11.59 8.76
C GLU A 332 -5.68 -11.04 9.23
N ARG A 333 -5.59 -10.52 10.47
CA ARG A 333 -4.34 -9.96 11.01
C ARG A 333 -3.24 -11.01 11.11
N LEU A 334 -3.60 -12.24 11.50
CA LEU A 334 -2.68 -13.37 11.55
C LEU A 334 -2.27 -13.80 10.14
N LEU A 335 -3.21 -13.94 9.22
CA LEU A 335 -2.92 -14.28 7.82
C LEU A 335 -2.00 -13.25 7.16
N GLU A 336 -2.29 -11.96 7.31
CA GLU A 336 -1.47 -10.85 6.81
C GLU A 336 -0.05 -10.90 7.39
N THR A 337 0.09 -11.26 8.66
CA THR A 337 1.40 -11.39 9.30
C THR A 337 2.19 -12.56 8.72
N ILE A 338 1.55 -13.71 8.49
CA ILE A 338 2.18 -14.89 7.87
C ILE A 338 2.59 -14.60 6.44
N GLU A 339 1.69 -14.03 5.63
CA GLU A 339 1.97 -13.65 4.25
C GLU A 339 3.20 -12.74 4.15
N ARG A 340 3.38 -11.84 5.11
CA ARG A 340 4.54 -10.95 5.14
C ARG A 340 5.81 -11.64 5.58
N TYR A 341 5.77 -12.55 6.56
CA TYR A 341 6.94 -13.37 6.88
C TYR A 341 7.40 -14.17 5.64
N GLU A 342 6.44 -14.73 4.89
CA GLU A 342 6.74 -15.42 3.63
C GLU A 342 7.35 -14.46 2.59
N GLU A 343 6.77 -13.27 2.42
CA GLU A 343 7.25 -12.23 1.50
C GLU A 343 8.68 -11.81 1.82
N ASP A 344 8.97 -11.54 3.09
CA ASP A 344 10.27 -11.06 3.55
C ASP A 344 11.36 -12.14 3.44
N LEU A 345 10.99 -13.43 3.54
CA LEU A 345 11.92 -14.55 3.46
C LEU A 345 12.15 -15.07 2.03
N THR A 346 11.15 -14.95 1.16
CA THR A 346 11.13 -15.62 -0.16
C THR A 346 10.92 -14.68 -1.34
N ASP A 347 10.68 -13.39 -1.10
CA ASP A 347 10.30 -12.39 -2.11
C ASP A 347 8.98 -12.76 -2.85
N ARG A 348 8.19 -13.71 -2.31
CA ARG A 348 6.93 -14.20 -2.88
C ARG A 348 5.89 -14.44 -1.78
N VAL A 349 4.62 -14.40 -2.16
CA VAL A 349 3.50 -14.77 -1.27
C VAL A 349 2.59 -15.71 -2.03
N ARG A 350 2.23 -16.83 -1.40
CA ARG A 350 1.29 -17.78 -2.01
C ARG A 350 -0.13 -17.22 -1.99
N VAL A 351 -0.93 -17.61 -2.99
CA VAL A 351 -2.33 -17.20 -3.07
C VAL A 351 -3.16 -18.20 -2.29
N HIS A 352 -3.79 -17.75 -1.20
CA HIS A 352 -4.59 -18.61 -0.30
C HIS A 352 -6.05 -18.81 -0.76
N GLY A 353 -6.59 -17.92 -1.59
CA GLY A 353 -8.01 -17.94 -1.96
C GLY A 353 -8.92 -17.38 -0.86
N HIS A 354 -10.23 -17.54 -1.03
CA HIS A 354 -11.26 -17.25 -0.01
C HIS A 354 -11.27 -15.81 0.53
N LEU A 355 -10.70 -14.84 -0.17
CA LEU A 355 -10.77 -13.44 0.22
C LEU A 355 -12.05 -12.80 -0.32
N LYS A 356 -12.77 -12.11 0.56
CA LYS A 356 -13.86 -11.18 0.23
C LYS A 356 -13.37 -9.75 0.40
N ALA A 357 -13.55 -8.90 -0.61
CA ALA A 357 -13.23 -7.47 -0.53
C ALA A 357 -14.48 -6.63 -0.27
N ILE A 358 -14.54 -5.91 0.84
CA ILE A 358 -15.54 -4.86 1.10
C ILE A 358 -14.95 -3.53 0.66
N ILE A 359 -15.63 -2.84 -0.26
CA ILE A 359 -15.25 -1.52 -0.77
C ILE A 359 -16.32 -0.52 -0.32
N ASP A 360 -16.00 0.30 0.66
CA ASP A 360 -16.88 1.34 1.18
C ASP A 360 -16.44 2.72 0.70
N VAL A 361 -17.36 3.48 0.09
CA VAL A 361 -17.08 4.82 -0.42
C VAL A 361 -17.50 5.85 0.62
N GLY A 362 -16.56 6.70 1.05
CA GLY A 362 -16.81 7.78 2.00
C GLY A 362 -17.59 8.95 1.38
N PRO A 363 -18.19 9.80 2.21
CA PRO A 363 -18.83 11.04 1.75
C PRO A 363 -17.80 11.96 1.05
N PRO A 364 -18.24 12.81 0.11
CA PRO A 364 -17.33 13.71 -0.60
C PRO A 364 -16.74 14.76 0.34
N ILE A 365 -15.43 14.95 0.27
CA ILE A 365 -14.70 16.07 0.88
C ILE A 365 -14.52 17.15 -0.19
N PRO A 366 -15.16 18.33 -0.08
CA PRO A 366 -14.94 19.43 -1.01
C PRO A 366 -13.50 19.96 -0.93
N VAL A 367 -12.88 20.16 -2.09
CA VAL A 367 -11.50 20.68 -2.13
C VAL A 367 -11.51 22.21 -2.25
N SER A 368 -10.95 22.89 -1.25
CA SER A 368 -10.69 24.33 -1.33
C SER A 368 -9.50 24.61 -2.27
N PRO A 369 -9.62 25.55 -3.23
CA PRO A 369 -8.51 25.99 -4.08
C PRO A 369 -7.34 26.63 -3.33
N GLU A 370 -7.57 27.09 -2.10
CA GLU A 370 -6.59 27.81 -1.29
C GLU A 370 -5.88 26.87 -0.32
N ARG A 371 -4.56 27.03 -0.18
CA ARG A 371 -3.79 26.30 0.82
C ARG A 371 -3.74 27.13 2.10
N ASP A 372 -4.13 26.51 3.21
CA ASP A 372 -3.82 27.05 4.53
C ASP A 372 -2.31 26.91 4.78
N ARG A 373 -1.61 28.03 4.89
CA ARG A 373 -0.16 28.09 5.11
C ARG A 373 0.21 28.09 6.59
N HIS A 374 -0.76 28.26 7.48
CA HIS A 374 -0.56 28.32 8.92
C HIS A 374 -0.82 26.98 9.60
N ALA A 375 -1.53 26.06 8.93
CA ALA A 375 -1.74 24.71 9.42
C ALA A 375 -0.47 23.83 9.31
N THR A 376 -0.13 23.16 10.40
CA THR A 376 1.01 22.22 10.47
C THR A 376 0.79 20.97 9.63
N VAL A 377 -0.48 20.54 9.48
CA VAL A 377 -0.92 19.42 8.64
C VAL A 377 -1.95 19.96 7.66
N ASP A 378 -1.90 19.53 6.38
CA ASP A 378 -2.89 19.98 5.40
C ASP A 378 -4.30 19.50 5.84
N PRO A 379 -5.28 20.42 6.03
CA PRO A 379 -6.61 20.05 6.50
C PRO A 379 -7.34 19.03 5.63
N LEU A 380 -7.06 19.01 4.32
CA LEU A 380 -7.61 18.01 3.41
C LEU A 380 -7.02 16.63 3.68
N MET A 381 -5.70 16.54 3.93
CA MET A 381 -5.06 15.28 4.27
C MET A 381 -5.53 14.75 5.62
N ALA A 382 -5.63 15.62 6.63
CA ALA A 382 -6.15 15.25 7.94
C ALA A 382 -7.59 14.72 7.85
N GLU A 383 -8.46 15.34 7.04
CA GLU A 383 -9.84 14.87 6.86
C GLU A 383 -9.91 13.56 6.07
N ILE A 384 -9.06 13.37 5.05
CA ILE A 384 -8.94 12.09 4.33
C ILE A 384 -8.53 10.98 5.31
N GLU A 385 -7.48 11.20 6.10
CA GLU A 385 -6.99 10.23 7.09
C GLU A 385 -8.06 9.89 8.13
N ARG A 386 -8.71 10.91 8.70
CA ARG A 386 -9.75 10.75 9.71
C ARG A 386 -10.94 9.95 9.17
N GLN A 387 -11.44 10.26 7.98
CA GLN A 387 -12.55 9.51 7.37
C GLN A 387 -12.14 8.08 7.03
N LEU A 388 -10.98 7.90 6.39
CA LEU A 388 -10.52 6.61 5.91
C LEU A 388 -10.22 5.66 7.07
N GLN A 389 -9.48 6.12 8.10
CA GLN A 389 -9.21 5.31 9.30
C GLN A 389 -10.51 4.99 10.04
N GLY A 390 -11.40 5.97 10.21
CA GLY A 390 -12.70 5.73 10.87
C GLY A 390 -13.60 4.74 10.12
N MET A 391 -13.50 4.67 8.79
CA MET A 391 -14.17 3.65 7.98
C MET A 391 -13.53 2.27 8.18
N LEU A 392 -12.20 2.18 8.16
CA LEU A 392 -11.47 0.95 8.41
C LEU A 392 -11.73 0.41 9.83
N ASP A 393 -11.78 1.27 10.84
CA ASP A 393 -12.09 0.88 12.22
C ASP A 393 -13.47 0.25 12.35
N ARG A 394 -14.47 0.77 11.62
CA ARG A 394 -15.82 0.16 11.57
C ARG A 394 -15.80 -1.20 10.87
N LEU A 395 -15.13 -1.27 9.73
CA LEU A 395 -15.01 -2.52 8.95
C LEU A 395 -14.18 -3.59 9.68
N ALA A 396 -13.22 -3.19 10.52
CA ALA A 396 -12.45 -4.09 11.36
C ALA A 396 -13.34 -4.83 12.38
N GLY A 397 -14.52 -4.28 12.72
CA GLY A 397 -15.52 -4.96 13.55
C GLY A 397 -16.17 -6.18 12.89
N GLU A 398 -16.04 -6.35 11.57
CA GLU A 398 -16.56 -7.51 10.83
C GLU A 398 -15.54 -8.66 10.74
N SER A 399 -14.29 -8.41 11.15
CA SER A 399 -13.27 -9.45 11.22
C SER A 399 -13.60 -10.48 12.31
N ARG A 400 -13.45 -11.76 11.97
CA ARG A 400 -13.57 -12.84 12.96
C ARG A 400 -12.35 -12.83 13.88
N ILE A 401 -12.58 -12.71 15.18
CA ILE A 401 -11.53 -12.92 16.19
C ILE A 401 -11.05 -14.37 16.07
N TYR A 402 -9.73 -14.55 16.01
CA TYR A 402 -9.14 -15.87 16.03
C TYR A 402 -9.18 -16.42 17.45
N SER A 403 -9.73 -17.63 17.58
CA SER A 403 -9.70 -18.40 18.82
C SER A 403 -8.96 -19.70 18.50
N ALA A 404 -7.87 -19.95 19.22
CA ALA A 404 -7.14 -21.20 19.07
C ALA A 404 -8.09 -22.40 19.30
N PRO A 405 -7.93 -23.51 18.56
CA PRO A 405 -8.66 -24.72 18.84
C PRO A 405 -8.43 -25.12 20.31
N THR A 406 -9.50 -25.28 21.08
CA THR A 406 -9.38 -25.90 22.41
C THR A 406 -8.86 -27.31 22.21
N SER A 407 -7.60 -27.55 22.59
CA SER A 407 -7.05 -28.90 22.67
C SER A 407 -8.01 -29.72 23.54
N PRO A 408 -8.48 -30.90 23.12
CA PRO A 408 -9.14 -31.79 24.05
C PRO A 408 -8.15 -31.99 25.20
N ALA A 409 -8.57 -31.63 26.42
CA ALA A 409 -7.76 -31.84 27.61
C ALA A 409 -7.20 -33.26 27.52
N ALA A 410 -5.87 -33.39 27.61
CA ALA A 410 -5.24 -34.68 27.76
C ALA A 410 -5.90 -35.32 28.99
N ALA A 411 -6.82 -36.26 28.75
CA ALA A 411 -7.36 -37.11 29.78
C ALA A 411 -6.16 -37.88 30.32
N HIS A 412 -5.76 -37.51 31.54
CA HIS A 412 -4.67 -38.09 32.30
C HIS A 412 -4.81 -39.60 32.48
#